data_AF-A0A1I4EV41-F1
#
_entry.id   AF-A0A1I4EV41-F1
#
_cell.length_a   1.000
_cell.length_b   1.000
_cell.length_c   1.000
_cell.angle_alpha   90.00
_cell.angle_beta   90.00
_cell.angle_gamma   90.00
#
_symmetry.space_group_name_H-M   'P 1'
#
loop_
_entity.id
_entity.type
_entity.pdbx_description
1 polymer ?
#
loop_
_entity_poly.entity_id
_entity_poly.type
_entity_poly.pdbx_seq_one_letter_code
_entity_poly.pdbx_strand_id
1 'polypeptide(L)'
;MKQLKFPGMNNITAKEGLVMIKVLKREGVTDAKKVMSFMEGIDDALTLQKSASIINRFRGKRKIGKSASQIIHDRLMMIDI
;
A
#
# COMPACT_ATOMS: atom_id res chain seq x y z
N MET A 1 -17.74 -6.03 12.38
CA MET A 1 -16.92 -7.12 12.94
C MET A 1 -15.45 -6.80 12.74
N LYS A 2 -14.64 -6.80 13.80
CA LYS A 2 -13.19 -6.62 13.70
C LYS A 2 -12.60 -7.90 13.11
N GLN A 3 -12.08 -7.85 11.89
CA GLN A 3 -11.44 -9.02 11.29
C GLN A 3 -10.17 -9.37 12.08
N LEU A 4 -10.05 -10.62 12.50
CA LEU A 4 -8.87 -11.11 13.20
C LEU A 4 -7.67 -11.07 12.26
N LYS A 5 -6.55 -10.57 12.77
CA LYS A 5 -5.27 -10.55 12.06
C LYS A 5 -4.66 -11.95 12.05
N PHE A 6 -3.90 -12.25 11.01
CA PHE A 6 -3.12 -13.47 10.99
C PHE A 6 -2.03 -13.37 12.08
N PRO A 7 -1.77 -14.44 12.86
CA PRO A 7 -0.79 -14.39 13.95
C PRO A 7 0.57 -13.89 13.47
N GLY A 8 1.14 -12.91 14.16
CA GLY A 8 2.43 -12.32 13.81
C GLY A 8 2.43 -11.33 12.65
N MET A 9 1.27 -11.02 12.05
CA MET A 9 1.15 -10.13 10.89
C MET A 9 0.33 -8.88 11.21
N ASN A 10 0.71 -7.74 10.63
CA ASN A 10 0.06 -6.45 10.90
C ASN A 10 -1.04 -6.12 9.87
N ASN A 11 -0.84 -6.55 8.63
CA ASN A 11 -1.66 -6.15 7.49
C ASN A 11 -2.58 -7.28 7.02
N ILE A 12 -2.13 -8.52 7.13
CA ILE A 12 -2.85 -9.72 6.66
C ILE A 12 -3.91 -10.15 7.68
N THR A 13 -5.12 -10.45 7.21
CA THR A 13 -6.20 -11.05 8.01
C THR A 13 -6.04 -12.57 8.12
N ALA A 14 -6.66 -13.17 9.14
CA ALA A 14 -6.60 -14.62 9.33
C ALA A 14 -7.10 -15.40 8.09
N LYS A 15 -8.14 -14.89 7.40
CA LYS A 15 -8.69 -15.51 6.19
C LYS A 15 -7.74 -15.39 5.00
N GLU A 16 -7.16 -14.21 4.78
CA GLU A 16 -6.18 -13.99 3.70
C GLU A 16 -4.93 -14.85 3.90
N GLY A 17 -4.42 -14.93 5.13
CA GLY A 17 -3.26 -15.76 5.44
C GLY A 17 -3.50 -17.25 5.17
N LEU A 18 -4.68 -17.77 5.51
CA LEU A 18 -5.04 -19.15 5.18
C LEU A 18 -5.13 -19.40 3.66
N VAL A 19 -5.62 -18.43 2.90
CA VAL A 19 -5.67 -18.52 1.43
C VAL A 19 -4.25 -18.52 0.86
N MET A 20 -3.38 -17.61 1.31
CA MET A 20 -1.98 -17.54 0.87
C MET A 20 -1.20 -18.82 1.18
N ILE A 21 -1.37 -19.39 2.39
CA ILE A 21 -0.75 -20.69 2.73
C ILE A 21 -1.21 -21.81 1.78
N LYS A 22 -2.50 -21.83 1.40
CA LYS A 22 -3.01 -22.81 0.43
C LYS A 22 -2.39 -22.62 -0.95
N VAL A 23 -2.23 -21.37 -1.41
CA VAL A 23 -1.58 -21.04 -2.68
C VAL A 23 -0.12 -21.49 -2.67
N LEU A 24 0.65 -21.10 -1.64
CA LEU A 24 2.06 -21.48 -1.49
C LEU A 24 2.26 -23.00 -1.49
N LYS A 25 1.39 -23.75 -0.79
CA LYS A 25 1.41 -25.21 -0.81
C LYS A 25 1.13 -25.78 -2.20
N ARG A 26 0.20 -25.20 -2.96
CA ARG A 26 -0.10 -25.60 -4.34
C ARG A 26 1.07 -25.32 -5.30
N GLU A 27 1.84 -24.29 -5.02
CA GLU A 27 3.06 -23.92 -5.75
C GLU A 27 4.29 -24.75 -5.31
N GLY A 28 4.12 -25.72 -4.40
CA GLY A 28 5.19 -26.62 -3.96
C GLY A 28 6.01 -26.10 -2.77
N VAL A 29 5.64 -24.97 -2.16
CA VAL A 29 6.26 -24.49 -0.94
C VAL A 29 5.66 -25.23 0.26
N THR A 30 6.32 -26.31 0.67
CA THR A 30 5.86 -27.20 1.75
C THR A 30 6.60 -26.98 3.08
N ASP A 31 7.80 -26.41 3.03
CA ASP A 31 8.58 -26.07 4.22
C ASP A 31 7.93 -24.91 4.99
N ALA A 32 7.58 -25.16 6.25
CA ALA A 32 6.93 -24.20 7.13
C ALA A 32 7.75 -22.90 7.31
N LYS A 33 9.09 -22.98 7.38
CA LYS A 33 9.96 -21.80 7.49
C LYS A 33 9.90 -20.97 6.21
N LYS A 34 9.90 -21.62 5.05
CA LYS A 34 9.75 -20.92 3.76
C LYS A 34 8.38 -20.27 3.64
N VAL A 35 7.31 -20.98 4.00
CA VAL A 35 5.95 -20.42 4.01
C VAL A 35 5.89 -19.16 4.88
N MET A 36 6.43 -19.22 6.11
CA MET A 36 6.45 -18.04 6.99
C MET A 36 7.26 -16.88 6.42
N SER A 37 8.43 -17.15 5.83
CA SER A 37 9.25 -16.12 5.17
C SER A 37 8.52 -15.44 4.00
N PHE A 38 7.76 -16.20 3.20
CA PHE A 38 6.89 -15.61 2.17
C PHE A 38 5.80 -14.73 2.78
N MET A 39 5.16 -15.19 3.86
CA MET A 39 4.11 -14.43 4.54
C MET A 39 4.62 -13.11 5.13
N GLU A 40 5.81 -13.12 5.73
CA GLU A 40 6.47 -11.91 6.25
C GLU A 40 6.77 -10.92 5.12
N GLY A 41 7.34 -11.39 4.01
CA GLY A 41 7.61 -10.54 2.85
C GLY A 41 6.34 -9.91 2.25
N ILE A 42 5.21 -10.62 2.27
CA ILE A 42 3.91 -10.09 1.85
C ILE A 42 3.42 -9.00 2.83
N ASP A 43 3.54 -9.23 4.14
CA ASP A 43 3.12 -8.24 5.14
C ASP A 43 3.95 -6.95 5.07
N ASP A 44 5.26 -7.09 4.83
CA ASP A 44 6.17 -5.96 4.60
C ASP A 44 5.80 -5.20 3.32
N ALA A 45 5.52 -5.90 2.22
CA ALA A 45 5.09 -5.27 0.97
C ALA A 45 3.77 -4.49 1.16
N LEU A 46 2.81 -5.03 1.92
CA LEU A 46 1.57 -4.34 2.26
C LEU A 46 1.82 -3.12 3.15
N THR A 47 2.76 -3.20 4.09
CA THR A 47 3.21 -2.05 4.91
C THR A 47 3.77 -0.94 4.03
N LEU A 48 4.63 -1.30 3.06
CA LEU A 48 5.19 -0.36 2.08
C LEU A 48 4.09 0.25 1.22
N GLN A 49 3.14 -0.55 0.73
CA GLN A 49 2.02 -0.06 -0.07
C GLN A 49 1.16 0.94 0.70
N LYS A 50 0.87 0.69 1.99
CA LYS A 50 0.14 1.64 2.84
C LYS A 50 0.93 2.93 3.06
N SER A 51 2.25 2.80 3.22
CA SER A 51 3.19 3.92 3.37
C SER A 51 3.41 4.68 2.06
N ALA A 52 3.00 4.13 0.90
CA ALA A 52 3.19 4.77 -0.40
C ALA A 52 2.50 6.14 -0.48
N SER A 53 1.35 6.32 0.18
CA SER A 53 0.68 7.62 0.25
C SER A 53 1.50 8.68 0.99
N ILE A 54 2.17 8.27 2.07
CA ILE A 54 3.07 9.09 2.88
C ILE A 54 4.33 9.42 2.07
N ILE A 55 4.95 8.40 1.48
CA ILE A 55 6.13 8.55 0.61
C ILE A 55 5.81 9.47 -0.57
N ASN A 56 4.66 9.31 -1.23
CA ASN A 56 4.25 10.15 -2.35
C ASN A 56 3.96 11.60 -1.92
N ARG A 57 3.45 11.81 -0.71
CA ARG A 57 3.29 13.15 -0.11
C ARG A 57 4.66 13.81 0.12
N PHE A 58 5.62 13.09 0.69
CA PHE A 58 6.97 13.60 0.95
C PHE A 58 7.81 13.78 -0.32
N ARG A 59 7.62 12.93 -1.34
CA ARG A 59 8.30 13.05 -2.65
C ARG A 59 7.70 14.14 -3.56
N GLY A 60 6.78 14.97 -3.06
CA GLY A 60 6.13 16.02 -3.85
C GLY A 60 5.22 15.50 -4.97
N LYS A 61 4.98 14.18 -5.05
CA LYS A 61 4.15 13.51 -6.07
C LYS A 61 2.67 13.52 -5.72
N ARG A 62 2.20 14.46 -4.89
CA ARG A 62 0.78 14.85 -5.00
C ARG A 62 0.61 15.28 -6.46
N LYS A 63 -0.36 14.68 -7.17
CA LYS A 63 -0.90 15.31 -8.37
C LYS A 63 -1.43 16.70 -7.94
N ILE A 64 -0.57 17.71 -7.95
CA ILE A 64 -0.95 19.11 -7.82
C ILE A 64 -1.50 19.44 -9.21
N GLY A 65 -2.81 19.23 -9.37
CA GLY A 65 -3.55 19.33 -10.63
C GLY A 65 -3.66 20.75 -11.19
N LYS A 66 -2.65 21.60 -11.00
CA LYS A 66 -2.53 22.89 -11.67
C LYS A 66 -1.07 23.10 -12.06
N SER A 67 -0.84 23.22 -13.36
CA SER A 67 0.43 23.72 -13.90
C SER A 67 0.67 25.15 -13.41
N ALA A 68 1.93 25.58 -13.33
CA ALA A 68 2.27 26.96 -12.96
C ALA A 68 1.54 28.00 -13.83
N SER A 69 1.31 27.68 -15.11
CA SER A 69 0.50 28.48 -16.03
C SER A 69 -0.96 28.67 -15.57
N GLN A 70 -1.59 27.63 -15.03
CA GLN A 70 -2.96 27.71 -14.51
C GLN A 70 -3.04 28.55 -13.24
N ILE A 71 -2.01 28.50 -12.39
CA ILE A 71 -1.94 29.31 -11.17
C ILE A 71 -1.75 30.81 -11.51
N ILE A 72 -0.96 31.12 -12.54
CA ILE A 72 -0.75 32.50 -13.00
C ILE A 72 -2.02 33.04 -13.67
N HIS A 73 -2.66 32.24 -14.53
CA HIS A 73 -3.91 32.60 -15.20
C HIS A 73 -5.03 32.92 -14.19
N ASP A 74 -5.24 32.06 -13.19
CA ASP A 74 -6.25 32.26 -12.16
C ASP A 74 -6.02 33.55 -11.34
N ARG A 75 -4.75 33.92 -11.09
CA ARG A 75 -4.41 35.18 -10.39
C ARG A 75 -4.64 36.43 -11.24
N LEU A 76 -4.39 36.36 -12.55
CA LEU A 76 -4.65 37.47 -13.46
C LEU A 76 -6.15 37.74 -13.62
N MET A 77 -6.97 36.69 -13.63
CA MET A 77 -8.42 36.77 -13.80
C MET A 77 -9.18 37.19 -12.53
N MET A 78 -8.50 37.33 -11.38
CA MET A 78 -9.08 37.82 -10.11
C MET A 78 -8.77 39.30 -9.83
N ILE A 79 -8.06 39.99 -10.72
CA ILE A 79 -7.87 41.44 -10.62
C ILE A 79 -9.06 42.08 -11.34
N ASP A 80 -10.12 42.38 -10.60
CA ASP A 80 -11.19 43.26 -11.07
C ASP A 80 -10.61 44.67 -11.31
N ILE A 81 -10.79 45.19 -12.54
CA ILE A 81 -10.64 46.61 -12.90
C ILE A 81 -12.03 47.24 -12.84
#